data_AF-A0A537G8S7-F1
#
_entry.id   AF-A0A537G8S7-F1
#
_cell.length_a   1.000
_cell.length_b   1.000
_cell.length_c   1.000
_cell.angle_alpha   90.00
_cell.angle_beta   90.00
_cell.angle_gamma   90.00
#
_symmetry.space_group_name_H-M   'P 1'
#
loop_
_entity.id
_entity.type
_entity.pdbx_description
1 polymer ?
#
loop_
_entity_poly.entity_id
_entity_poly.type
_entity_poly.pdbx_seq_one_letter_code
_entity_poly.pdbx_strand_id
1 'polypeptide(L)' 'IDFEPVSKIVQYITPVPGGVGPMTVAMLLENTIQAAALQVGIRL' A
#
# COMPACT_ATOMS: atom_id res chain seq x y z
N ILE A 1 -3.44 1.35 -17.19
CA ILE A 1 -4.89 1.64 -17.20
C ILE A 1 -5.04 3.01 -17.79
N ASP A 2 -5.93 3.21 -18.76
CA ASP A 2 -6.28 4.55 -19.18
C ASP A 2 -7.15 5.17 -18.07
N PHE A 3 -6.55 6.09 -17.31
CA PHE A 3 -7.15 6.60 -16.08
C PHE A 3 -8.44 7.36 -16.35
N GLU A 4 -8.50 8.09 -17.47
CA GLU A 4 -9.54 9.08 -17.75
C GLU A 4 -10.92 8.52 -18.15
N PRO A 5 -11.02 7.47 -18.97
CA PRO A 5 -12.30 6.81 -19.19
C PRO A 5 -12.73 5.99 -17.95
N VAL A 6 -11.79 5.44 -17.19
CA VAL A 6 -12.08 4.55 -16.05
C VAL A 6 -12.49 5.34 -14.81
N SER A 7 -11.91 6.51 -14.57
CA SER A 7 -12.23 7.39 -13.43
C SER A 7 -13.70 7.82 -13.40
N LYS A 8 -14.40 7.79 -14.54
CA LYS A 8 -15.81 8.17 -14.68
C LYS A 8 -16.81 7.08 -14.32
N ILE A 9 -16.36 5.82 -14.22
CA ILE A 9 -17.25 4.67 -13.99
C ILE A 9 -17.00 3.95 -12.66
N VAL A 10 -15.91 4.26 -11.97
CA VAL A 10 -15.54 3.64 -10.68
C VAL A 10 -15.75 4.62 -9.53
N GLN A 11 -16.06 4.10 -8.34
CA GLN A 11 -16.18 4.93 -7.13
C GLN A 11 -14.82 5.37 -6.58
N TYR A 12 -13.78 4.55 -6.80
CA TYR A 12 -12.41 4.81 -6.36
C TYR A 12 -11.40 4.31 -7.40
N ILE A 13 -10.33 5.06 -7.59
CA ILE A 13 -9.22 4.71 -8.47
C ILE A 13 -7.91 5.21 -7.85
N THR A 14 -6.87 4.37 -7.87
CA THR A 14 -5.55 4.78 -7.39
C THR A 14 -4.79 5.44 -8.55
N PRO A 15 -4.39 6.72 -8.43
CA PRO A 15 -3.73 7.44 -9.51
C PRO A 15 -2.30 6.94 -9.74
N VAL A 16 -1.79 7.19 -10.94
CA VAL A 16 -0.37 7.01 -11.25
C VAL A 16 0.15 8.34 -11.77
N PRO A 17 1.19 8.93 -11.14
CA PRO A 17 1.91 8.46 -9.96
C PRO A 17 1.12 8.64 -8.64
N GLY A 18 1.59 8.00 -7.56
CA GLY A 18 1.08 8.23 -6.19
C GLY A 18 0.10 7.19 -5.63
N GLY A 19 -0.28 6.18 -6.41
CA GLY A 19 -1.18 5.11 -5.98
C GLY A 19 -0.48 4.02 -5.18
N VAL A 20 -0.34 2.84 -5.78
CA VAL A 20 0.15 1.63 -5.08
C VAL A 20 1.63 1.69 -4.72
N GLY A 21 2.45 2.46 -5.43
CA GLY A 21 3.90 2.52 -5.22
C GLY A 21 4.31 2.88 -3.79
N PRO A 22 3.86 4.03 -3.25
CA PRO A 22 4.10 4.39 -1.85
C PRO A 22 3.58 3.35 -0.85
N MET A 23 2.41 2.75 -1.11
CA MET A 23 1.85 1.72 -0.24
C MET A 23 2.69 0.43 -0.25
N THR A 24 3.31 0.05 -1.37
CA THR A 24 4.22 -1.10 -1.42
C THR A 24 5.41 -0.91 -0.48
N VAL A 25 6.00 0.30 -0.45
CA VAL A 25 7.11 0.60 0.45
C VAL A 25 6.63 0.59 1.91
N ALA A 26 5.48 1.21 2.19
CA ALA A 26 4.92 1.23 3.53
C ALA A 26 4.64 -0.18 4.07
N MET A 27 4.01 -1.03 3.25
CA MET A 27 3.68 -2.42 3.63
C MET A 27 4.93 -3.28 3.81
N LEU A 28 5.98 -3.06 3.01
CA LEU A 28 7.26 -3.75 3.24
C LEU A 28 7.85 -3.41 4.61
N LEU A 29 7.85 -2.12 4.97
CA LEU A 29 8.35 -1.67 6.27
C LEU A 29 7.47 -2.18 7.42
N GLU A 30 6.16 -2.09 7.28
CA GLU A 30 5.22 -2.61 8.28
C GLU A 30 5.46 -4.11 8.53
N ASN A 31 5.52 -4.92 7.48
CA ASN A 31 5.77 -6.36 7.60
C ASN A 31 7.14 -6.64 8.24
N THR A 32 8.15 -5.83 7.93
CA THR A 32 9.49 -5.96 8.53
C THR A 32 9.45 -5.67 10.03
N ILE A 33 8.75 -4.61 10.43
CA ILE A 33 8.60 -4.22 11.84
C ILE A 33 7.79 -5.27 12.60
N GLN A 34 6.69 -5.78 12.02
CA GLN A 34 5.91 -6.87 12.60
C GLN A 34 6.75 -8.14 12.79
N ALA A 35 7.53 -8.54 11.77
CA ALA A 35 8.41 -9.70 11.88
C ALA A 35 9.47 -9.53 12.97
N ALA A 36 10.08 -8.34 13.07
CA ALA A 36 11.05 -8.04 14.12
C ALA A 36 10.41 -8.08 15.51
N ALA A 37 9.22 -7.50 15.68
CA ALA A 37 8.48 -7.52 16.94
C ALA A 37 8.13 -8.94 17.39
N LEU A 38 7.69 -9.80 16.46
CA LEU A 38 7.43 -11.22 16.73
C LEU A 38 8.68 -11.96 17.21
N GLN A 39 9.85 -11.67 16.64
CA GLN A 39 11.12 -12.31 17.04
C GLN A 39 11.54 -11.94 18.48
N VAL A 40 11.22 -10.72 18.92
CA VAL A 40 11.56 -10.23 20.27
C VAL A 40 10.41 -10.39 21.27
N GLY A 41 9.29 -11.01 20.87
CA GLY A 41 8.13 -11.24 21.74
C GLY A 41 7.32 -9.98 22.06
N ILE A 42 7.45 -8.92 21.26
CA ILE A 42 6.67 -7.69 21.38
C ILE A 42 5.44 -7.79 20.48
N ARG A 43 4.26 -7.48 21.03
CA ARG A 43 3.02 -7.38 20.26
C ARG A 43 2.80 -5.92 19.86
N LEU A 44 2.69 -5.68 18.56
CA LEU A 44 2.32 -4.39 17.97
C LEU A 44 0.79 -4.24 17.90
#